data_AF-A0A6V7D0Y1-F1
#
_entry.id   AF-A0A6V7D0Y1-F1
#
_cell.length_a   1.000
_cell.length_b   1.000
_cell.length_c   1.000
_cell.angle_alpha   90.00
_cell.angle_beta   90.00
_cell.angle_gamma   90.00
#
_symmetry.space_group_name_H-M   'P 1'
#
loop_
_entity.id
_entity.type
_entity.pdbx_description
1 polymer ?
#
loop_
_entity_poly.entity_id
_entity_poly.type
_entity_poly.pdbx_seq_one_letter_code
_entity_poly.pdbx_strand_id
1 'polypeptide(L)'
;MAGKVTVFNSYNEPITSLLVTNNNAGNIAGWAAGPTPPLYTPSSLAVPRSKYPSTSAVFAYGDNTLVFPWDSRTGHATVTISQDSSLDDDLILYITQNKAILLTARGVVLNTFDVTTSLSMAAKEESQDAV
;
A
#
# COMPACT_ATOMS: atom_id res chain seq x y z
N MET A 1 4.53 22.10 4.08
CA MET A 1 5.50 21.00 3.87
C MET A 1 4.66 19.86 3.36
N ALA A 2 5.01 19.25 2.23
CA ALA A 2 4.17 18.22 1.63
C ALA A 2 3.82 17.13 2.67
N GLY A 3 2.55 16.74 2.68
CA GLY A 3 2.04 15.71 3.57
C GLY A 3 2.59 14.33 3.21
N LYS A 4 2.03 13.30 3.85
CA LYS A 4 2.40 11.90 3.64
C LYS A 4 1.17 11.08 3.26
N VAL A 5 1.41 9.95 2.61
CA VAL A 5 0.43 8.86 2.51
C VAL A 5 0.83 7.80 3.51
N THR A 6 0.00 7.60 4.53
CA THR A 6 0.16 6.49 5.47
C THR A 6 -0.50 5.26 4.88
N VAL A 7 0.31 4.30 4.46
CA VAL A 7 -0.14 3.05 3.84
C VAL A 7 -0.31 2.00 4.93
N PHE A 8 -1.52 1.48 5.08
CA PHE A 8 -1.85 0.40 6.02
C PHE A 8 -1.99 -0.93 5.27
N ASN A 9 -1.25 -1.93 5.74
CA ASN A 9 -1.43 -3.31 5.31
C ASN A 9 -2.57 -3.95 6.12
N SER A 10 -3.74 -4.09 5.50
CA SER A 10 -4.92 -4.72 6.12
C SER A 10 -5.04 -6.19 5.73
N TYR A 11 -3.91 -6.87 5.72
CA TYR A 11 -3.81 -8.29 5.45
C TYR A 11 -2.88 -8.96 6.48
N ASN A 12 -2.98 -10.29 6.61
CA ASN A 12 -2.25 -11.02 7.64
C ASN A 12 -0.78 -11.24 7.32
N GLU A 13 -0.43 -11.27 6.05
CA GLU A 13 0.95 -11.44 5.61
C GLU A 13 1.67 -10.09 5.57
N PRO A 14 2.97 -10.05 5.88
CA PRO A 14 3.78 -8.86 5.74
C PRO A 14 3.97 -8.48 4.27
N ILE A 15 4.04 -7.18 3.99
CA ILE A 15 4.56 -6.64 2.74
C ILE A 15 6.08 -6.51 2.89
N THR A 16 6.83 -7.30 2.13
CA THR A 16 8.30 -7.40 2.27
C THR A 16 9.08 -6.32 1.53
N SER A 17 8.44 -5.63 0.57
CA SER A 17 9.03 -4.51 -0.19
C SER A 17 7.93 -3.75 -0.92
N LEU A 18 7.30 -2.77 -0.28
CA LEU A 18 6.32 -1.91 -0.93
C LEU A 18 7.04 -1.05 -1.98
N LEU A 19 6.67 -1.21 -3.25
CA LEU A 19 7.14 -0.35 -4.32
C LEU A 19 6.08 0.69 -4.66
N VAL A 20 6.49 1.97 -4.70
CA VAL A 20 5.69 3.09 -5.18
C VAL A 20 6.37 3.64 -6.43
N THR A 21 5.72 3.48 -7.58
CA THR A 21 6.25 3.85 -8.91
C THR A 21 7.65 3.26 -9.13
N ASN A 22 7.79 1.95 -8.86
CA ASN A 22 9.03 1.16 -8.93
C ASN A 22 10.13 1.51 -7.92
N ASN A 23 9.88 2.45 -7.00
CA ASN A 23 10.85 2.79 -5.96
C ASN A 23 10.46 2.13 -4.64
N ASN A 24 11.43 1.53 -3.95
CA ASN A 24 11.18 0.87 -2.68
C ASN A 24 10.88 1.88 -1.57
N ALA A 25 9.69 1.80 -1.00
CA ALA A 25 9.25 2.60 0.15
C ALA A 25 9.64 1.95 1.48
N GLY A 26 9.74 0.62 1.53
CA GLY A 26 10.04 -0.16 2.72
C GLY A 26 9.04 -1.28 2.98
N ASN A 27 9.12 -1.86 4.18
CA ASN A 27 8.38 -3.05 4.55
C ASN A 27 7.21 -2.67 5.46
N ILE A 28 6.11 -3.42 5.41
CA ILE A 28 4.97 -3.25 6.31
C ILE A 28 4.63 -4.61 6.88
N ALA A 29 4.66 -4.76 8.20
CA ALA A 29 4.27 -6.03 8.83
C ALA A 29 2.81 -6.39 8.49
N GLY A 30 2.45 -7.66 8.66
CA GLY A 30 1.05 -8.07 8.66
C GLY A 30 0.28 -7.39 9.80
N TRP A 31 -1.04 -7.53 9.81
CA TRP A 31 -1.78 -7.18 11.02
C TRP A 31 -1.28 -8.00 12.23
N ALA A 32 -1.39 -7.45 13.43
CA ALA A 32 -0.97 -8.14 14.65
C ALA A 32 -2.11 -8.20 15.67
N ALA A 33 -1.99 -9.10 16.65
CA ALA A 33 -2.75 -8.99 17.88
C ALA A 33 -2.24 -7.74 18.61
N GLY A 34 -3.02 -6.64 18.53
CA GLY A 34 -2.70 -5.43 19.26
C GLY A 34 -2.67 -5.69 20.76
N PRO A 35 -1.93 -4.90 21.56
CA PRO A 35 -1.93 -5.07 23.00
C PRO A 35 -3.34 -4.78 23.54
N THR A 36 -4.04 -5.82 23.97
CA THR A 36 -5.30 -5.79 24.75
C THR A 36 -6.43 -4.91 24.17
N PRO A 37 -7.56 -5.54 23.80
CA PRO A 37 -8.13 -5.51 22.43
C PRO A 37 -7.97 -4.17 21.69
N PRO A 38 -7.61 -4.18 20.39
CA PRO A 38 -8.30 -5.01 19.41
C PRO A 38 -7.42 -6.00 18.63
N LEU A 39 -7.98 -7.19 18.40
CA LEU A 39 -7.53 -8.13 17.38
C LEU A 39 -7.52 -7.41 16.01
N TYR A 40 -6.57 -7.76 15.13
CA TYR A 40 -6.50 -7.22 13.76
C TYR A 40 -6.02 -5.76 13.65
N THR A 41 -4.98 -5.38 14.40
CA THR A 41 -4.39 -4.04 14.25
C THR A 41 -3.45 -4.01 13.04
N PRO A 42 -3.76 -3.25 11.96
CA PRO A 42 -2.92 -3.19 10.78
C PRO A 42 -1.62 -2.42 11.06
N SER A 43 -0.54 -2.85 10.42
CA SER A 43 0.73 -2.12 10.44
C SER A 43 0.77 -1.10 9.32
N SER A 44 1.58 -0.05 9.48
CA SER A 44 1.64 1.06 8.51
C SER A 44 3.05 1.53 8.19
N LEU A 45 3.17 2.16 7.02
CA LEU A 45 4.36 2.88 6.59
C LEU A 45 3.96 4.24 6.00
N ALA A 46 4.64 5.30 6.43
CA ALA A 46 4.40 6.64 5.91
C ALA A 46 5.33 6.93 4.73
N VAL A 47 4.75 7.22 3.57
CA VAL A 47 5.48 7.55 2.33
C VAL A 47 5.28 9.05 2.02
N PRO A 48 6.33 9.83 1.72
CA PRO A 48 6.19 11.24 1.40
C PRO A 48 5.30 11.50 0.18
N ARG A 49 4.60 12.64 0.18
CA ARG A 49 3.94 13.16 -1.02
C ARG A 49 4.86 14.12 -1.78
N SER A 50 4.61 14.24 -3.08
CA SER A 50 5.29 15.18 -3.96
C SER A 50 4.30 15.77 -4.96
N LYS A 51 4.60 16.95 -5.49
CA LYS A 51 3.83 17.51 -6.61
C LYS A 51 4.09 16.75 -7.92
N TYR A 52 5.33 16.28 -8.10
CA TYR A 52 5.81 15.64 -9.32
C TYR A 52 6.39 14.25 -9.01
N PRO A 53 6.38 13.33 -9.98
CA PRO A 53 7.08 12.05 -9.86
C PRO A 53 8.55 12.24 -9.49
N SER A 54 9.12 11.26 -8.80
CA SER A 54 10.51 11.28 -8.33
C SER A 54 11.17 9.93 -8.56
N THR A 55 12.50 9.91 -8.49
CA THR A 55 13.33 8.70 -8.43
C THR A 55 13.39 8.09 -7.02
N SER A 56 12.69 8.69 -6.06
CA SER A 56 12.48 8.15 -4.71
C SER A 56 11.03 7.70 -4.54
N ALA A 57 10.77 6.83 -3.58
CA ALA A 57 9.41 6.39 -3.25
C ALA A 57 8.59 7.55 -2.70
N VAL A 58 7.71 8.10 -3.55
CA VAL A 58 6.81 9.21 -3.21
C VAL A 58 5.47 9.00 -3.90
N PHE A 59 4.41 9.51 -3.27
CA PHE A 59 3.11 9.64 -3.91
C PHE A 59 2.98 11.01 -4.58
N ALA A 60 2.94 11.03 -5.91
CA ALA A 60 2.76 12.24 -6.70
C ALA A 60 1.28 12.45 -7.06
N TYR A 61 0.94 13.64 -7.55
CA TYR A 61 -0.32 13.84 -8.25
C TYR A 61 -0.38 12.98 -9.53
N GLY A 62 -1.58 12.51 -9.85
CA GLY A 62 -1.82 11.53 -10.91
C GLY A 62 -1.66 10.09 -10.42
N ASP A 63 -1.33 9.20 -11.35
CA ASP A 63 -1.27 7.76 -11.11
C ASP A 63 0.03 7.34 -10.44
N ASN A 64 -0.09 6.55 -9.37
CA ASN A 64 1.03 5.94 -8.66
C ASN A 64 0.85 4.43 -8.72
N THR A 65 1.77 3.74 -9.40
CA THR A 65 1.72 2.27 -9.46
C THR A 65 2.26 1.69 -8.16
N LEU A 66 1.55 0.71 -7.62
CA LEU A 66 1.90 0.04 -6.39
C LEU A 66 2.16 -1.43 -6.67
N VAL A 67 3.25 -1.93 -6.10
CA VAL A 67 3.54 -3.36 -6.01
C VAL A 67 3.81 -3.68 -4.55
N PHE A 68 3.06 -4.60 -3.97
CA PHE A 68 3.20 -5.01 -2.58
C PHE A 68 3.26 -6.53 -2.52
N PRO A 69 4.48 -7.10 -2.49
CA PRO A 69 4.68 -8.53 -2.34
C PRO A 69 4.32 -8.93 -0.90
N TRP A 70 3.24 -9.69 -0.77
CA TRP A 70 3.02 -10.53 0.38
C TRP A 70 3.72 -11.88 0.17
N ASP A 71 3.87 -12.67 1.23
CA ASP A 71 4.58 -13.95 1.17
C ASP A 71 3.92 -14.91 0.16
N SER A 72 2.59 -15.02 0.17
CA SER A 72 1.84 -15.92 -0.72
C SER A 72 1.62 -15.36 -2.13
N ARG A 73 1.51 -14.03 -2.26
CA ARG A 73 1.04 -13.38 -3.48
C ARG A 73 1.58 -11.96 -3.61
N THR A 74 1.73 -11.51 -4.84
CA THR A 74 2.08 -10.11 -5.13
C THR A 74 0.83 -9.35 -5.52
N GLY A 75 0.52 -8.30 -4.76
CA GLY A 75 -0.57 -7.39 -5.08
C GLY A 75 -0.09 -6.21 -5.93
N HIS A 76 -0.96 -5.78 -6.83
CA HIS A 76 -0.75 -4.66 -7.73
C HIS A 76 -1.96 -3.73 -7.70
N ALA A 77 -1.72 -2.42 -7.68
CA ALA A 77 -2.76 -1.41 -7.79
C ALA A 77 -2.21 -0.15 -8.46
N THR A 78 -3.10 0.67 -9.04
CA THR A 78 -2.77 2.02 -9.48
C THR A 78 -3.61 3.00 -8.67
N VAL A 79 -2.97 3.82 -7.84
CA VAL A 79 -3.62 4.81 -6.98
C VAL A 79 -3.48 6.20 -7.60
N THR A 80 -4.61 6.77 -7.99
CA THR A 80 -4.68 8.12 -8.56
C THR A 80 -4.94 9.17 -7.49
N ILE A 81 -4.07 10.17 -7.37
CA ILE A 81 -4.26 11.31 -6.47
C ILE A 81 -4.61 12.55 -7.30
N SER A 82 -5.81 13.11 -7.07
CA SER A 82 -6.25 14.32 -7.79
C SER A 82 -5.38 15.54 -7.44
N GLN A 83 -5.14 16.39 -8.45
CA GLN A 83 -4.51 17.70 -8.27
C GLN A 83 -5.36 18.68 -7.44
N ASP A 84 -6.65 18.40 -7.31
CA ASP A 84 -7.56 19.19 -6.47
C ASP A 84 -7.35 18.93 -4.97
N SER A 85 -6.67 17.83 -4.62
CA SER A 85 -6.31 17.56 -3.23
C SER A 85 -5.12 18.43 -2.80
N SER A 86 -5.20 19.05 -1.63
CA SER A 86 -4.08 19.82 -1.07
C SER A 86 -2.84 18.93 -0.93
N LEU A 87 -1.66 19.43 -1.32
CA LEU A 87 -0.39 18.71 -1.18
C LEU A 87 0.05 18.59 0.29
N ASP A 88 -0.33 19.56 1.11
CA ASP A 88 0.04 19.62 2.53
C ASP A 88 -0.83 18.67 3.40
N ASP A 89 -1.94 18.17 2.86
CA ASP A 89 -2.82 17.25 3.60
C ASP A 89 -2.21 15.85 3.69
N ASP A 90 -2.28 15.24 4.86
CA ASP A 90 -1.98 13.82 5.02
C ASP A 90 -3.14 12.97 4.46
N LEU A 91 -2.77 11.91 3.76
CA LEU A 91 -3.69 10.91 3.24
C LEU A 91 -3.42 9.56 3.89
N ILE A 92 -4.44 8.71 3.87
CA ILE A 92 -4.40 7.35 4.37
C ILE A 92 -4.75 6.44 3.20
N LEU A 93 -3.97 5.38 3.00
CA LEU A 93 -4.24 4.34 2.02
C LEU A 93 -4.37 3.00 2.72
N TYR A 94 -5.56 2.42 2.70
CA TYR A 94 -5.76 1.04 3.15
C TYR A 94 -5.58 0.08 1.99
N ILE A 95 -4.66 -0.88 2.13
CA ILE A 95 -4.49 -1.98 1.19
C ILE A 95 -5.16 -3.22 1.77
N THR A 96 -6.17 -3.74 1.07
CA THR A 96 -6.79 -5.05 1.33
C THR A 96 -6.41 -6.00 0.19
N GLN A 97 -6.86 -7.26 0.26
CA GLN A 97 -6.61 -8.23 -0.82
C GLN A 97 -7.18 -7.83 -2.19
N ASN A 98 -8.28 -7.08 -2.21
CA ASN A 98 -9.04 -6.81 -3.43
C ASN A 98 -9.20 -5.32 -3.72
N LYS A 99 -8.94 -4.44 -2.76
CA LYS A 99 -9.14 -3.00 -2.88
C LYS A 99 -8.01 -2.22 -2.23
N ALA A 100 -7.69 -1.08 -2.83
CA ALA A 100 -6.91 -0.03 -2.20
C ALA A 100 -7.82 1.19 -2.01
N ILE A 101 -7.97 1.66 -0.77
CA ILE A 101 -8.93 2.72 -0.43
C ILE A 101 -8.14 3.95 0.02
N LEU A 102 -8.22 5.02 -0.76
CA LEU A 102 -7.56 6.28 -0.46
C LEU A 102 -8.55 7.22 0.24
N LEU A 103 -8.14 7.75 1.39
CA LEU A 103 -8.96 8.62 2.21
C LEU A 103 -8.13 9.76 2.83
N THR A 104 -8.80 10.85 3.17
CA THR A 104 -8.18 11.96 3.89
C THR A 104 -7.89 11.55 5.34
N ALA A 105 -6.98 12.26 6.02
CA ALA A 105 -6.76 12.09 7.46
C ALA A 105 -8.03 12.30 8.33
N ARG A 106 -9.10 12.89 7.76
CA ARG A 106 -10.41 13.08 8.43
C ARG A 106 -11.40 11.94 8.16
N GLY A 107 -11.00 10.89 7.44
CA GLY A 107 -11.84 9.72 7.15
C GLY A 107 -12.76 9.87 5.94
N VAL A 108 -12.58 10.91 5.11
CA VAL A 108 -13.36 11.05 3.87
C VAL A 108 -12.72 10.20 2.78
N VAL A 109 -13.47 9.24 2.23
CA VAL A 109 -13.03 8.42 1.09
C VAL A 109 -12.91 9.30 -0.16
N LEU A 110 -11.70 9.36 -0.72
CA LEU A 110 -11.41 10.06 -1.96
C LEU A 110 -11.67 9.16 -3.17
N ASN A 111 -11.15 7.93 -3.11
CA ASN A 111 -11.35 6.95 -4.18
C ASN A 111 -11.08 5.51 -3.70
N THR A 112 -11.57 4.54 -4.44
CA THR A 112 -11.31 3.10 -4.24
C THR A 112 -10.79 2.49 -5.53
N PHE A 113 -9.69 1.77 -5.46
CA PHE A 113 -9.01 1.15 -6.58
C PHE A 113 -9.05 -0.37 -6.46
N ASP A 114 -9.07 -1.06 -7.60
CA ASP A 114 -8.95 -2.51 -7.63
C ASP A 114 -7.52 -2.95 -7.34
N VAL A 115 -7.38 -4.02 -6.54
CA VAL A 115 -6.12 -4.74 -6.35
C VAL A 115 -6.20 -6.01 -7.15
N THR A 116 -5.22 -6.21 -8.04
CA THR A 116 -5.01 -7.50 -8.71
C THR A 116 -3.90 -8.25 -8.00
N THR A 117 -4.00 -9.57 -7.94
CA THR A 117 -3.01 -10.41 -7.27
C THR A 117 -2.48 -11.48 -8.21
N SER A 118 -1.17 -11.69 -8.17
CA SER A 118 -0.50 -12.83 -8.81
C SER A 118 0.18 -13.70 -7.75
N LEU A 119 0.38 -14.99 -8.02
CA LEU A 119 1.15 -15.86 -7.12
C LEU A 119 2.57 -15.32 -6.98
N SER A 120 3.10 -15.32 -5.76
CA SER A 120 4.50 -14.93 -5.55
C SER A 120 5.43 -15.97 -6.18
N MET A 121 6.66 -15.57 -6.55
CA MET A 121 7.64 -16.52 -7.12
C MET A 121 7.96 -17.65 -6.14
N ALA A 122 8.02 -17.36 -4.84
CA ALA A 122 8.21 -18.36 -3.79
C ALA A 122 7.05 -19.37 -3.71
N ALA A 123 5.80 -18.91 -3.78
CA ALA A 123 4.64 -19.80 -3.80
C ALA A 123 4.50 -20.61 -5.10
N LYS A 124 5.04 -20.10 -6.22
CA LYS A 124 5.03 -20.79 -7.50
C LYS A 124 5.99 -22.00 -7.49
N GLU A 125 7.13 -21.90 -6.84
CA GLU A 125 8.11 -23.00 -6.71
C GLU A 125 7.54 -24.15 -5.85
N GLU A 126 6.93 -23.87 -4.70
CA GLU A 126 6.27 -24.89 -3.87
C GLU A 126 5.14 -25.64 -4.59
N SER A 127 4.42 -24.96 -5.50
CA SER A 127 3.36 -25.58 -6.29
C SER A 127 3.87 -26.51 -7.40
N GLN A 128 5.12 -26.36 -7.82
CA GLN A 128 5.74 -27.18 -8.87
C GLN A 128 6.36 -28.47 -8.33
N ASP A 129 6.79 -28.47 -7.06
CA ASP A 129 7.37 -29.65 -6.40
C ASP A 129 6.32 -30.62 -5.81
N ALA A 130 5.04 -30.28 -5.87
CA ALA A 130 3.93 -31.09 -5.37
C ALA A 130 3.32 -32.06 -6.42
N VAL A 131 4.01 -32.31 -7.54
CA VAL A 131 3.57 -33.19 -8.65
C VAL A 131 4.44 -34.43 -8.75
#